data_AF-A0A6I1ZZ59-F1
#
_entry.id   AF-A0A6I1ZZ59-F1
#
_cell.length_a   1.000
_cell.length_b   1.000
_cell.length_c   1.000
_cell.angle_alpha   90.00
_cell.angle_beta   90.00
_cell.angle_gamma   90.00
#
_symmetry.space_group_name_H-M   'P 1'
#
loop_
_entity.id
_entity.type
_entity.pdbx_description
1 polymer ?
#
loop_
_entity_poly.entity_id
_entity_poly.type
_entity_poly.pdbx_seq_one_letter_code
_entity_poly.pdbx_strand_id
1 'polypeptide(L)' 'MLDREVVKEFLNLEFEEGDWEIPEDIPKDALVEAFCQYTEDDYYEWLKDNFKSFFDHGNPDWDWIRKKTKIK' A
#
# COMPACT_ATOMS: atom_id res chain seq x y z
N MET A 1 2.65 -6.55 6.65
CA MET A 1 3.65 -6.72 5.58
C MET A 1 3.09 -7.69 4.57
N LEU A 2 3.19 -7.33 3.30
CA LEU A 2 2.80 -8.15 2.17
C LEU A 2 3.55 -9.48 2.20
N ASP A 3 2.85 -10.54 1.83
CA ASP A 3 3.47 -11.86 1.66
C ASP A 3 4.28 -11.86 0.36
N ARG A 4 5.59 -12.15 0.47
CA ARG A 4 6.52 -12.06 -0.67
C ARG A 4 6.22 -13.13 -1.72
N GLU A 5 5.75 -14.31 -1.33
CA GLU A 5 5.42 -15.37 -2.29
C GLU A 5 4.16 -14.99 -3.07
N VAL A 6 3.14 -14.45 -2.38
CA VAL A 6 1.93 -13.94 -3.05
C VAL A 6 2.27 -12.79 -4.01
N VAL A 7 3.13 -11.85 -3.59
CA VAL A 7 3.57 -10.75 -4.46
C VAL A 7 4.39 -11.26 -5.64
N LYS A 8 5.23 -12.27 -5.44
CA LYS A 8 6.02 -12.88 -6.51
C LYS A 8 5.14 -13.53 -7.57
N GLU A 9 4.12 -14.29 -7.15
CA GLU A 9 3.13 -14.87 -8.06
C GLU A 9 2.36 -13.78 -8.81
N PHE A 10 1.87 -12.76 -8.10
CA PHE A 10 1.22 -11.60 -8.70
C PHE A 10 2.10 -10.93 -9.77
N LEU A 11 3.36 -10.60 -9.44
CA LEU A 11 4.28 -9.98 -10.39
C LEU A 11 4.66 -10.90 -11.56
N ASN A 12 4.58 -12.22 -11.42
CA ASN A 12 4.78 -13.12 -12.56
C ASN A 12 3.59 -13.04 -13.52
N LEU A 13 2.36 -13.09 -13.01
CA LEU A 13 1.15 -12.96 -13.82
C LEU A 13 1.12 -11.62 -14.57
N GLU A 14 1.39 -10.50 -13.88
CA GLU A 14 1.38 -9.17 -14.50
C GLU A 14 2.45 -9.01 -15.59
N PHE A 15 3.63 -9.63 -15.42
CA PHE A 15 4.68 -9.58 -16.45
C PHE A 15 4.38 -10.50 -17.63
N GLU A 16 3.79 -11.67 -17.39
CA GLU A 16 3.31 -12.55 -18.45
C GLU A 16 2.19 -11.90 -19.26
N GLU A 17 1.20 -11.28 -18.61
CA GLU A 17 0.11 -10.56 -19.27
C GLU A 17 0.61 -9.30 -20.00
N GLY A 18 1.61 -8.63 -19.43
CA GLY A 18 2.22 -7.43 -20.00
C GLY A 18 3.22 -7.68 -21.14
N ASP A 19 3.60 -8.94 -21.40
CA ASP A 19 4.71 -9.31 -22.30
C ASP A 19 6.03 -8.59 -21.91
N TRP A 20 6.31 -8.52 -20.61
CA TRP A 20 7.49 -7.85 -20.05
C TRP A 20 8.51 -8.88 -19.53
N GLU A 21 9.74 -8.77 -20.01
CA GLU A 21 10.86 -9.55 -19.49
C GLU A 21 11.61 -8.76 -18.42
N ILE A 22 11.98 -9.44 -17.33
CA ILE A 22 12.82 -8.84 -16.30
C ILE A 22 14.26 -8.84 -16.81
N PRO A 23 14.98 -7.69 -16.76
CA PRO A 23 16.40 -7.63 -17.11
C PRO A 23 17.23 -8.65 -16.31
N GLU A 24 18.18 -9.32 -16.96
CA GLU A 24 19.00 -10.39 -16.35
C GLU A 24 19.83 -9.93 -15.14
N ASP A 25 20.17 -8.64 -15.08
CA ASP A 25 20.92 -8.03 -13.99
C ASP A 25 20.07 -7.71 -12.75
N ILE A 26 18.76 -7.93 -12.81
CA ILE A 26 17.82 -7.70 -11.69
C ILE A 26 17.33 -9.04 -11.15
N PRO A 27 17.79 -9.46 -9.95
CA PRO A 27 17.24 -10.65 -9.29
C PRO A 27 15.75 -10.48 -8.99
N LYS A 28 14.91 -11.46 -9.40
CA LYS A 28 13.45 -11.43 -9.15
C LYS A 28 13.11 -11.18 -7.69
N ASP A 29 13.81 -11.83 -6.76
CA ASP A 29 13.54 -11.68 -5.32
C ASP A 29 13.85 -10.26 -4.81
N ALA A 30 14.88 -9.60 -5.38
CA ALA A 30 15.20 -8.21 -5.05
C ALA A 30 14.11 -7.26 -5.57
N LEU A 31 13.58 -7.52 -6.77
CA LEU A 31 12.45 -6.77 -7.32
C LEU A 31 11.18 -6.94 -6.49
N VAL A 32 10.87 -8.17 -6.06
CA VAL A 32 9.74 -8.47 -5.17
C VAL A 32 9.86 -7.70 -3.86
N GLU A 33 11.04 -7.69 -3.24
CA GLU A 33 11.25 -6.97 -1.99
C GLU A 33 11.13 -5.45 -2.19
N ALA A 34 11.72 -4.91 -3.25
CA ALA A 34 11.61 -3.49 -3.57
C ALA A 34 10.15 -3.05 -3.80
N PHE A 35 9.38 -3.87 -4.54
CA PHE A 35 7.96 -3.61 -4.77
C PHE A 35 7.13 -3.69 -3.48
N CYS A 36 7.41 -4.67 -2.62
CA CYS A 36 6.76 -4.78 -1.30
C CYS A 36 7.00 -3.52 -0.46
N GLN A 37 8.25 -3.10 -0.35
CA GLN A 37 8.63 -1.92 0.43
C GLN A 37 7.97 -0.65 -0.12
N TYR A 38 8.04 -0.44 -1.43
CA TYR A 38 7.39 0.70 -2.08
C TYR A 38 5.89 0.75 -1.77
N THR A 39 5.19 -0.38 -1.92
CA THR A 39 3.74 -0.46 -1.70
C THR A 39 3.37 -0.24 -0.24
N GLU A 40 4.14 -0.81 0.68
CA GLU A 40 3.91 -0.65 2.11
C GLU A 40 4.15 0.80 2.56
N ASP A 41 5.25 1.41 2.12
CA ASP A 41 5.59 2.79 2.45
C ASP A 41 4.54 3.77 1.92
N ASP A 42 4.11 3.62 0.66
CA ASP A 42 3.05 4.44 0.08
C ASP A 42 1.72 4.30 0.83
N TYR A 43 1.36 3.05 1.19
CA TYR A 43 0.17 2.80 2.00
C TYR A 43 0.24 3.49 3.37
N TYR A 44 1.39 3.46 4.05
CA TYR A 44 1.55 4.13 5.34
C TYR A 44 1.52 5.66 5.22
N GLU A 45 2.14 6.24 4.20
CA GLU A 45 2.06 7.69 3.95
C GLU A 45 0.62 8.12 3.63
N TRP A 46 -0.09 7.36 2.79
CA TRP A 46 -1.50 7.59 2.51
C TRP A 46 -2.34 7.54 3.79
N LEU A 47 -2.11 6.56 4.67
CA LEU A 47 -2.79 6.49 5.98
C LEU A 47 -2.48 7.70 6.85
N LYS A 48 -1.23 8.16 6.92
CA LYS A 48 -0.84 9.34 7.71
C LYS A 48 -1.56 10.60 7.23
N ASP A 49 -1.65 10.80 5.92
CA ASP A 49 -2.30 11.98 5.36
C ASP A 49 -3.82 11.93 5.53
N ASN A 50 -4.43 10.75 5.41
CA ASN A 50 -5.84 10.57 5.72
C ASN A 50 -6.13 10.71 7.21
N PHE A 51 -5.22 10.28 8.08
CA PHE A 51 -5.34 10.48 9.52
C PHE A 51 -5.36 11.98 9.85
N LYS A 52 -4.41 12.77 9.33
CA LYS A 52 -4.44 14.23 9.50
C LYS A 52 -5.75 14.80 8.97
N SER A 53 -6.15 14.41 7.77
CA SER A 53 -7.41 14.89 7.17
C SER A 53 -8.63 14.51 8.02
N PHE A 54 -8.69 13.33 8.61
CA PHE A 54 -9.84 12.87 9.38
C PHE A 54 -9.87 13.45 10.81
N PHE A 55 -8.72 13.56 11.46
CA PHE A 55 -8.61 13.93 12.88
C PHE A 55 -8.17 15.38 13.12
N ASP A 56 -7.63 16.09 12.14
CA ASP A 56 -7.10 17.46 12.32
C ASP A 56 -8.04 18.57 11.81
N HIS A 57 -9.35 18.31 11.80
CA HIS A 57 -10.38 19.34 11.60
C HIS A 57 -10.51 20.24 12.86
N GLY A 58 -9.40 20.80 13.35
CA GLY A 58 -9.34 21.69 14.51
C GLY A 58 -8.81 21.07 15.82
N ASN A 59 -7.98 20.02 15.76
CA ASN A 59 -7.49 19.20 16.89
C ASN A 59 -8.63 18.41 17.59
N PRO A 60 -8.58 17.06 17.61
CA PRO A 60 -9.64 16.22 17.09
C PRO A 60 -11.07 16.64 17.45
N ASP A 61 -11.86 16.97 16.41
CA ASP A 61 -13.29 17.25 16.51
C ASP A 61 -14.08 15.96 16.71
N TRP A 62 -14.18 15.56 17.99
CA TRP A 62 -14.91 14.36 18.39
C TRP A 62 -16.41 14.41 18.10
N ASP A 63 -17.02 15.59 17.98
CA ASP A 63 -18.44 15.71 17.64
C ASP A 63 -18.68 15.42 16.16
N TRP A 64 -17.77 15.89 15.28
CA TRP A 64 -17.76 15.50 13.88
C TRP A 64 -17.50 14.00 13.71
N ILE A 65 -16.50 13.45 14.42
CA ILE A 65 -16.19 12.01 14.37
C ILE A 65 -17.38 11.18 14.84
N ARG A 66 -18.02 11.55 15.96
CA ARG A 66 -19.19 10.83 16.52
C ARG A 66 -20.37 10.78 15.55
N LYS A 67 -20.54 11.79 14.69
CA LYS A 67 -21.56 11.78 13.62
C LYS A 67 -21.24 10.75 12.54
N LYS A 68 -19.96 10.48 12.26
CA LYS A 68 -19.49 9.50 11.27
C LYS A 68 -19.48 8.07 11.80
N THR A 69 -19.19 7.88 13.09
CA THR A 69 -19.06 6.55 13.73
C THR A 69 -20.36 6.04 14.34
N LYS A 70 -21.53 6.56 13.95
CA LYS A 70 -22.80 6.10 14.50
C LYS A 70 -22.97 4.59 14.23
N ILE A 71 -22.83 3.80 15.30
CA ILE A 71 -23.12 2.38 15.32
C ILE A 71 -24.61 2.24 15.00
N LYS A 72 -24.93 1.57 13.88
CA LYS A 72 -26.29 1.14 13.56
C LYS A 72 -26.64 -0.11 14.34
#